data_AF-A0A2S3ZA57-F1
#
_entry.id   AF-A0A2S3ZA57-F1
#
_cell.length_a   1.000
_cell.length_b   1.000
_cell.length_c   1.000
_cell.angle_alpha   90.00
_cell.angle_beta   90.00
_cell.angle_gamma   90.00
#
_symmetry.space_group_name_H-M   'P 1'
#
loop_
_entity.id
_entity.type
_entity.pdbx_description
1 polymer ?
#
loop_
_entity_poly.entity_id
_entity_poly.type
_entity_poly.pdbx_seq_one_letter_code
_entity_poly.pdbx_strand_id
1 'polypeptide(L)'
;MSDFHPELSGYEPTDSSRPLRGRRMVLLMRITVILGLVALLVPGVLTTMSIASATAARACAAAVTRYYPLSEGIDARFELVGAGGFGWQCYAIDQNERQTFVMPLGIIPGPFRPPAAGVTT
;
A
#
# COMPACT_ATOMS: atom_id res chain seq x y z
N MET A 1 57.33 -13.71 -0.63
CA MET A 1 57.47 -13.90 0.83
C MET A 1 56.07 -13.99 1.38
N SER A 2 55.61 -15.19 1.75
CA SER A 2 54.32 -15.41 2.40
C SER A 2 54.51 -15.26 3.90
N ASP A 3 53.83 -14.28 4.50
CA ASP A 3 53.82 -14.06 5.95
C ASP A 3 53.17 -15.28 6.63
N PHE A 4 54.02 -16.13 7.19
CA PHE A 4 53.62 -17.25 8.02
C PHE A 4 53.31 -16.71 9.41
N HIS A 5 52.03 -16.72 9.78
CA HIS A 5 51.52 -16.29 11.08
C HIS A 5 51.35 -17.51 12.01
N PRO A 6 52.36 -17.88 12.82
CA PRO A 6 52.32 -19.06 13.68
C PRO A 6 51.22 -18.98 14.75
N GLU A 7 50.79 -17.78 15.15
CA GLU A 7 49.67 -17.54 16.06
C GLU A 7 48.31 -18.03 15.53
N LEU A 8 48.20 -18.29 14.22
CA LEU A 8 46.98 -18.81 13.58
C LEU A 8 47.08 -20.29 13.20
N SER A 9 48.25 -20.93 13.39
CA SER A 9 48.50 -22.30 12.93
C SER A 9 47.79 -23.40 13.75
N GLY A 10 47.28 -23.06 14.93
CA GLY A 10 46.46 -23.93 15.78
C GLY A 10 45.01 -23.46 15.96
N TYR A 11 44.62 -22.37 15.27
CA TYR A 11 43.23 -21.92 15.27
C TYR A 11 42.44 -22.75 14.28
N GLU A 12 41.97 -23.90 14.73
CA GLU A 12 40.90 -24.62 14.03
C GLU A 12 39.60 -23.86 14.33
N PRO A 13 38.90 -23.29 13.33
CA PRO A 13 37.66 -22.56 13.54
C PRO A 13 36.55 -23.54 13.94
N THR A 14 36.62 -24.01 15.17
CA THR A 14 35.67 -24.90 15.85
C THR A 14 34.27 -24.28 15.99
N ASP A 15 34.15 -22.99 15.66
CA ASP A 15 32.92 -22.20 15.76
C ASP A 15 32.34 -21.72 14.42
N SER A 16 32.75 -22.29 13.28
CA SER A 16 32.04 -22.01 12.00
C SER A 16 30.69 -22.74 11.90
N SER A 17 30.50 -23.82 12.68
CA SER A 17 29.36 -24.75 12.53
C SER A 17 28.49 -24.90 13.77
N ARG A 18 28.94 -24.41 14.94
CA ARG A 18 28.20 -24.53 16.21
C ARG A 18 27.50 -23.21 16.49
N PRO A 19 26.16 -23.12 16.35
CA PRO A 19 25.46 -21.88 16.67
C PRO A 19 25.64 -21.60 18.17
N LEU A 20 26.32 -20.48 18.50
CA LEU A 20 26.50 -19.96 19.88
C LEU A 20 25.16 -19.76 20.62
N ARG A 21 24.04 -19.76 19.91
CA ARG A 21 22.67 -19.75 20.45
C ARG A 21 21.95 -21.06 20.14
N GLY A 22 21.36 -21.68 21.17
CA GLY A 22 20.48 -22.83 20.98
C GLY A 22 19.34 -22.53 20.00
N ARG A 23 18.90 -23.55 19.24
CA ARG A 23 17.87 -23.45 18.18
C ARG A 23 16.61 -22.70 18.62
N ARG A 24 16.20 -22.85 19.88
CA ARG A 24 15.06 -22.15 20.48
C ARG A 24 15.29 -20.63 20.60
N MET A 25 16.49 -20.21 21.00
CA MET A 25 16.82 -18.79 21.16
C MET A 25 16.89 -18.07 19.80
N VAL A 26 17.38 -18.74 18.75
CA VAL A 26 17.36 -18.22 17.38
C VAL A 26 15.92 -18.05 16.87
N LEU A 27 15.05 -19.02 17.17
CA LEU A 27 13.64 -18.95 16.78
C LEU A 27 12.92 -17.80 17.48
N LEU A 28 13.11 -17.65 18.79
CA LEU A 28 12.54 -16.52 19.55
C LEU A 28 13.02 -15.18 19.00
N MET A 29 14.33 -15.03 18.75
CA MET A 29 14.88 -13.81 18.15
C MET A 29 14.22 -13.49 16.80
N ARG A 30 14.04 -14.48 15.92
CA ARG A 30 13.38 -14.27 14.62
C ARG A 30 11.93 -13.82 14.78
N ILE A 31 11.16 -14.47 15.68
CA ILE A 31 9.76 -14.11 15.92
C ILE A 31 9.67 -12.68 16.46
N THR A 32 10.51 -12.30 17.43
CA THR A 32 10.51 -10.94 17.99
C THR A 32 10.83 -9.90 16.92
N VAL A 33 11.80 -10.16 16.04
CA VAL A 33 12.13 -9.25 14.94
C VAL A 33 10.98 -9.11 13.96
N ILE A 34 10.34 -10.21 13.56
CA ILE A 34 9.19 -10.18 12.65
C ILE A 34 8.03 -9.40 13.28
N LEU A 35 7.74 -9.65 14.55
CA LEU A 35 6.66 -8.96 15.27
C LEU A 35 6.95 -7.47 15.41
N GLY A 36 8.18 -7.09 15.73
CA GLY A 36 8.62 -5.69 15.76
C GLY A 36 8.50 -5.00 14.40
N LEU A 37 8.87 -5.69 13.32
CA LEU A 37 8.75 -5.16 11.95
C LEU A 37 7.28 -4.98 11.56
N VAL A 38 6.42 -5.95 11.85
CA VAL A 38 4.97 -5.84 11.60
C VAL A 38 4.38 -4.68 12.40
N ALA A 39 4.71 -4.56 13.69
CA ALA A 39 4.25 -3.48 14.55
C ALA A 39 4.70 -2.09 14.05
N LEU A 40 5.87 -2.00 13.41
CA LEU A 40 6.37 -0.75 12.83
C LEU A 40 5.68 -0.42 11.49
N LEU A 41 5.41 -1.41 10.64
CA LEU A 41 4.87 -1.20 9.30
C LEU A 41 3.36 -1.05 9.25
N VAL A 42 2.61 -1.83 10.03
CA VAL A 42 1.14 -1.83 10.04
C VAL A 42 0.53 -0.43 10.19
N PRO A 43 0.93 0.40 11.18
CA PRO A 43 0.37 1.74 11.31
C PRO A 43 0.69 2.63 10.08
N GLY A 44 1.86 2.47 9.47
CA GLY A 44 2.21 3.18 8.23
C GLY A 44 1.32 2.80 7.05
N VAL A 45 1.03 1.51 6.88
CA VAL A 45 0.13 1.04 5.81
C VAL A 45 -1.32 1.45 6.06
N LEU A 46 -1.79 1.37 7.30
CA LEU A 46 -3.15 1.79 7.65
C LEU A 46 -3.36 3.30 7.48
N THR A 47 -2.37 4.11 7.88
CA THR A 47 -2.44 5.57 7.68
C THR A 47 -2.42 5.94 6.20
N THR A 48 -1.55 5.33 5.40
CA THR A 48 -1.52 5.59 3.96
C THR A 48 -2.82 5.17 3.25
N MET A 49 -3.37 4.00 3.57
CA MET A 49 -4.66 3.56 3.01
C MET A 49 -5.84 4.46 3.42
N SER A 50 -5.88 4.93 4.67
CA SER A 50 -6.94 5.84 5.13
C SER A 50 -6.85 7.23 4.47
N ILE A 51 -5.65 7.73 4.22
CA ILE A 51 -5.45 8.97 3.47
C ILE A 51 -5.89 8.78 2.01
N ALA A 52 -5.53 7.65 1.40
CA ALA A 52 -5.92 7.34 0.03
C ALA A 52 -7.45 7.25 -0.10
N SER A 53 -8.14 6.52 0.80
CA SER A 53 -9.59 6.39 0.77
C SER A 53 -10.30 7.74 0.95
N ALA A 54 -9.85 8.55 1.91
CA ALA A 54 -10.41 9.89 2.13
C ALA A 54 -10.17 10.84 0.94
N THR A 55 -9.06 10.67 0.22
CA THR A 55 -8.76 11.46 -0.98
C THR A 55 -9.62 11.00 -2.15
N ALA A 56 -9.76 9.68 -2.35
CA ALA A 56 -10.65 9.09 -3.35
C ALA A 56 -12.10 9.52 -3.14
N ALA A 57 -12.61 9.48 -1.92
CA ALA A 57 -13.98 9.91 -1.59
C ALA A 57 -14.21 11.40 -1.92
N ARG A 58 -13.26 12.27 -1.57
CA ARG A 58 -13.33 13.71 -1.87
C ARG A 58 -13.31 13.99 -3.37
N ALA A 59 -12.43 13.32 -4.11
CA ALA A 59 -12.36 13.44 -5.56
C ALA A 59 -13.63 12.90 -6.23
N CYS A 60 -14.15 11.77 -5.76
CA CYS A 60 -15.39 11.18 -6.26
C CYS A 60 -16.59 12.09 -6.01
N ALA A 61 -16.71 12.71 -4.82
CA ALA A 61 -17.75 13.70 -4.54
C ALA A 61 -17.74 14.86 -5.55
N ALA A 62 -16.55 15.41 -5.85
CA ALA A 62 -16.40 16.50 -6.81
C ALA A 62 -16.71 16.09 -8.26
N ALA A 63 -16.38 14.85 -8.63
CA ALA A 63 -16.71 14.29 -9.93
C ALA A 63 -18.21 14.05 -10.08
N VAL A 64 -18.83 13.40 -9.10
CA VAL A 64 -20.26 13.03 -9.11
C VAL A 64 -21.14 14.28 -9.13
N THR A 65 -20.85 15.28 -8.30
CA THR A 65 -21.58 16.56 -8.33
C THR A 65 -21.55 17.25 -9.69
N ARG A 66 -20.51 17.00 -10.51
CA ARG A 66 -20.40 17.54 -11.87
C ARG A 66 -21.09 16.67 -12.93
N TYR A 67 -20.89 15.35 -12.90
CA TYR A 67 -21.35 14.45 -13.96
C TYR A 67 -22.73 13.85 -13.68
N TYR A 68 -23.08 13.63 -12.42
CA TYR A 68 -24.32 13.01 -11.97
C TYR A 68 -24.94 13.82 -10.81
N PRO A 69 -25.39 15.07 -11.05
CA PRO A 69 -25.88 15.96 -9.99
C PRO A 69 -27.17 15.47 -9.31
N LEU A 70 -27.87 14.49 -9.92
CA LEU A 70 -29.08 13.87 -9.38
C LEU A 70 -28.80 12.62 -8.53
N SER A 71 -27.54 12.24 -8.32
CA SER A 71 -27.18 11.09 -7.47
C SER A 71 -27.54 11.35 -6.01
N GLU A 72 -28.04 10.34 -5.32
CA GLU A 72 -28.30 10.42 -3.87
C GLU A 72 -27.07 10.08 -3.03
N GLY A 73 -26.10 9.35 -3.61
CA GLY A 73 -24.91 8.92 -2.91
C GLY A 73 -23.69 8.75 -3.79
N ILE A 74 -22.55 8.53 -3.13
CA ILE A 74 -21.26 8.26 -3.77
C ILE A 74 -20.60 7.05 -3.12
N ASP A 75 -19.81 6.33 -3.91
CA ASP A 75 -19.02 5.20 -3.43
C ASP A 75 -17.64 5.22 -4.06
N ALA A 76 -16.61 5.27 -3.22
CA ALA A 76 -15.21 5.25 -3.63
C ALA A 76 -14.54 4.02 -3.03
N ARG A 77 -14.16 3.07 -3.89
CA ARG A 77 -13.66 1.76 -3.48
C ARG A 77 -12.42 1.36 -4.27
N PHE A 78 -11.53 0.65 -3.61
CA PHE A 78 -10.34 0.09 -4.25
C PHE A 78 -10.70 -1.26 -4.86
N GLU A 79 -10.54 -1.37 -6.17
CA GLU A 79 -10.83 -2.59 -6.91
C GLU A 79 -9.59 -3.06 -7.67
N LEU A 80 -9.28 -4.35 -7.55
CA LEU A 80 -8.17 -4.95 -8.28
C LEU A 80 -8.54 -5.23 -9.75
N VAL A 81 -9.82 -5.48 -10.00
CA VAL A 81 -10.39 -5.78 -11.33
C VAL A 81 -11.71 -5.01 -11.46
N GLY A 82 -11.61 -3.68 -11.52
CA GLY A 82 -12.77 -2.79 -11.67
C GLY A 82 -13.05 -2.35 -13.10
N ALA A 83 -14.15 -1.64 -13.31
CA ALA A 83 -14.56 -1.11 -14.62
C ALA A 83 -13.48 -0.21 -15.27
N GLY A 84 -12.73 0.52 -14.45
CA GLY A 84 -11.60 1.35 -14.86
C GLY A 84 -10.23 0.69 -14.69
N GLY A 85 -10.15 -0.61 -14.44
CA GLY A 85 -8.92 -1.35 -14.19
C GLY A 85 -8.51 -1.45 -12.71
N PHE A 86 -7.20 -1.58 -12.46
CA PHE A 86 -6.63 -1.71 -11.12
C PHE A 86 -6.50 -0.34 -10.45
N GLY A 87 -7.19 -0.14 -9.32
CA GLY A 87 -7.07 1.07 -8.51
C GLY A 87 -8.37 1.49 -7.83
N TRP A 88 -8.39 2.73 -7.36
CA TRP A 88 -9.59 3.37 -6.83
C TRP A 88 -10.56 3.66 -7.97
N GLN A 89 -11.82 3.28 -7.75
CA GLN A 89 -12.93 3.49 -8.66
C GLN A 89 -13.98 4.37 -7.98
N CYS A 90 -14.60 5.26 -8.75
CA CYS A 90 -15.68 6.12 -8.29
C CYS A 90 -17.01 5.69 -8.92
N TYR A 91 -18.01 5.50 -8.07
CA TYR A 91 -19.36 5.15 -8.45
C TYR A 91 -20.35 6.19 -7.90
N ALA A 92 -21.34 6.54 -8.70
CA ALA A 92 -22.51 7.31 -8.29
C ALA A 92 -23.64 6.34 -7.91
N ILE A 93 -24.34 6.62 -6.82
CA ILE A 93 -25.52 5.86 -6.37
C ILE A 93 -26.76 6.67 -6.72
N ASP A 94 -27.65 6.07 -7.50
CA ASP A 94 -28.95 6.64 -7.88
C ASP A 94 -30.05 6.30 -6.86
N GLN A 95 -31.26 6.87 -7.01
CA GLN A 95 -32.40 6.65 -6.10
C GLN A 95 -32.83 5.17 -6.00
N ASN A 96 -32.53 4.38 -7.03
CA ASN A 96 -32.80 2.94 -7.07
C ASN A 96 -31.63 2.10 -6.50
N GLU A 97 -30.73 2.71 -5.72
CA GLU A 97 -29.51 2.11 -5.16
C GLU A 97 -28.54 1.53 -6.23
N ARG A 98 -28.73 1.91 -7.50
CA ARG A 98 -27.92 1.38 -8.60
C ARG A 98 -26.60 2.13 -8.67
N GLN A 99 -25.50 1.39 -8.62
CA GLN A 99 -24.14 1.94 -8.76
C GLN A 99 -23.80 2.13 -10.24
N THR A 100 -23.47 3.37 -10.62
CA THR A 100 -23.02 3.72 -11.97
C THR A 100 -21.57 4.13 -11.92
N PHE A 101 -20.73 3.51 -12.76
CA PHE A 101 -19.32 3.87 -12.86
C PHE A 101 -19.16 5.28 -13.41
N VAL A 102 -18.37 6.10 -12.73
CA VAL A 102 -18.14 7.50 -13.09
C VAL A 102 -16.77 7.66 -13.74
N MET A 103 -15.71 7.30 -13.03
CA MET A 103 -14.34 7.41 -13.51
C MET A 103 -13.36 6.56 -12.70
N PRO A 104 -12.21 6.19 -13.29
CA PRO A 104 -11.08 5.66 -12.55
C PRO A 104 -10.31 6.79 -11.85
N LEU A 105 -9.99 6.58 -10.57
CA LEU A 105 -9.12 7.45 -9.78
C LEU A 105 -7.66 6.97 -9.76
N GLY A 106 -7.42 5.73 -10.19
CA GLY A 106 -6.09 5.11 -10.24
C GLY A 106 -5.60 4.58 -8.89
N ILE A 107 -4.35 4.13 -8.83
CA ILE A 107 -3.77 3.51 -7.62
C ILE A 107 -3.59 4.54 -6.50
N ILE A 108 -3.13 5.73 -6.85
CA ILE A 108 -2.90 6.84 -5.93
C ILE A 108 -3.90 7.94 -6.30
N PRO A 109 -5.00 8.08 -5.53
CA PRO A 109 -6.04 9.04 -5.86
C PRO A 109 -5.52 10.46 -5.67
N GLY A 110 -5.65 11.28 -6.71
CA GLY A 110 -5.34 12.70 -6.68
C GLY A 110 -6.59 13.58 -6.53
N PRO A 111 -6.42 14.89 -6.37
CA PRO A 111 -7.54 15.82 -6.40
C PRO A 111 -8.25 15.76 -7.76
N PHE A 112 -9.59 15.81 -7.76
CA PHE A 112 -10.36 15.90 -8.99
C PHE A 112 -9.98 17.18 -9.74
N ARG A 113 -9.54 17.02 -10.99
CA ARG A 113 -9.24 18.11 -11.90
C ARG A 113 -10.22 18.02 -13.07
N PRO A 114 -11.15 18.97 -13.21
CA PRO A 114 -11.98 19.01 -14.39
C PRO A 114 -11.11 19.27 -15.62
N PRO A 115 -11.47 18.73 -16.80
CA PRO A 115 -10.78 19.06 -18.04
C PRO A 115 -10.77 20.58 -18.22
N ALA A 116 -9.63 21.13 -18.63
CA ALA A 116 -9.53 22.55 -18.95
C ALA A 116 -10.62 22.89 -19.97
N ALA A 117 -11.42 23.92 -19.69
CA ALA A 117 -12.37 24.45 -20.66
C ALA A 117 -11.57 24.79 -21.92
N GLY A 118 -11.90 24.11 -23.02
CA GLY A 118 -10.99 23.94 -24.14
C GLY A 118 -10.45 25.25 -24.71
N VAL A 119 -9.18 25.20 -25.11
CA VAL A 119 -8.73 25.95 -26.29
C VAL A 119 -9.50 25.36 -27.47
N THR A 120 -10.53 26.07 -27.91
CA THR A 120 -11.14 25.89 -29.22
C THR A 120 -10.15 26.38 -30.27
N THR A 121 -9.62 25.50 -31.10
CA THR A 121 -9.05 25.83 -32.42
C THR A 121 -10.03 25.40 -33.49
#